data_AF-A0A356F3C0-F1
#
_entry.id   AF-A0A356F3C0-F1
#
_cell.length_a   1.000
_cell.length_b   1.000
_cell.length_c   1.000
_cell.angle_alpha   90.00
_cell.angle_beta   90.00
_cell.angle_gamma   90.00
#
_symmetry.space_group_name_H-M   'P 1'
#
loop_
_entity.id
_entity.type
_entity.pdbx_description
1 polymer ?
#
loop_
_entity_poly.entity_id
_entity_poly.type
_entity_poly.pdbx_seq_one_letter_code
_entity_poly.pdbx_strand_id
1 'polypeptide(L)'
;MLCFLNINKTPVLAKNNYARVINLTNLYKSTNGDDLSDIICIVEKTYFVEIISETSNVLKVNYNGICGYVRKNDVKVTLSNPLTPYPSNIKIVVGFDCNLRSSPTTKTNVSNIISVVNAGETNLQFIGRVFSEEAIDFGGTTWYYVNYNGEYGYIYNKYIRSITPIYENTEEVSYASNTNTNIKNPMTHTPSLILVIIMSVPLFAILFILYLPRKFHKKQKRIKSQKIIDKY
;
A
#
# COMPACT_ATOMS: atom_id res chain seq x y z
N MET A 1 30.41 -38.26 -0.93
CA MET A 1 29.40 -37.53 -0.13
C MET A 1 29.68 -36.04 -0.28
N LEU A 2 29.09 -35.40 -1.29
CA LEU A 2 29.21 -33.96 -1.54
C LEU A 2 27.80 -33.39 -1.52
N CYS A 3 27.50 -32.62 -0.49
CA CYS A 3 26.20 -31.99 -0.28
C CYS A 3 25.96 -30.91 -1.34
N PHE A 4 24.86 -31.05 -2.07
CA PHE A 4 24.30 -29.96 -2.87
C PHE A 4 23.68 -28.91 -1.93
N LEU A 5 24.19 -27.69 -1.96
CA LEU A 5 23.52 -26.53 -1.37
C LEU A 5 22.31 -26.18 -2.25
N ASN A 6 21.13 -26.54 -1.76
CA ASN A 6 19.84 -26.14 -2.32
C ASN A 6 19.61 -24.66 -1.98
N ILE A 7 19.85 -23.77 -2.95
CA ILE A 7 19.52 -22.34 -2.83
C ILE A 7 18.14 -22.12 -3.46
N ASN A 8 17.09 -22.52 -2.73
CA ASN A 8 15.75 -21.97 -2.99
C ASN A 8 15.72 -20.54 -2.44
N LYS A 9 16.35 -19.60 -3.15
CA LYS A 9 16.07 -18.18 -2.95
C LYS A 9 14.68 -17.94 -3.54
N THR A 10 13.67 -17.95 -2.67
CA THR A 10 12.38 -17.37 -3.03
C THR A 10 12.64 -15.98 -3.61
N PRO A 11 12.03 -15.58 -4.73
CA PRO A 11 12.10 -14.19 -5.16
C PRO A 11 11.45 -13.38 -4.04
N VAL A 12 12.27 -12.70 -3.25
CA VAL A 12 11.78 -11.67 -2.33
C VAL A 12 11.19 -10.61 -3.25
N LEU A 13 9.87 -10.66 -3.41
CA LEU A 13 9.10 -9.56 -3.99
C LEU A 13 9.60 -8.31 -3.27
N ALA A 14 10.19 -7.37 -4.02
CA ALA A 14 10.76 -6.16 -3.44
C ALA A 14 9.73 -5.59 -2.47
N LYS A 15 10.10 -5.44 -1.20
CA LYS A 15 9.22 -4.81 -0.21
C LYS A 15 8.96 -3.41 -0.74
N ASN A 16 7.74 -3.16 -1.20
CA ASN A 16 7.37 -1.85 -1.71
C ASN A 16 7.38 -0.87 -0.56
N ASN A 17 8.12 0.22 -0.75
CA ASN A 17 8.39 1.21 0.29
C ASN A 17 7.46 2.41 0.16
N TYR A 18 6.26 2.32 -0.42
CA TYR A 18 5.38 3.50 -0.54
C TYR A 18 3.97 3.23 -0.02
N ALA A 19 3.37 4.26 0.56
CA ALA A 19 1.95 4.29 0.89
C ALA A 19 1.31 5.56 0.33
N ARG A 20 0.10 5.41 -0.22
CA ARG A 20 -0.70 6.54 -0.68
C ARG A 20 -1.56 7.08 0.45
N VAL A 21 -1.60 8.40 0.59
CA VAL A 21 -2.48 9.08 1.54
C VAL A 21 -3.92 9.03 1.03
N ILE A 22 -4.81 8.42 1.82
CA ILE A 22 -6.24 8.26 1.49
C ILE A 22 -7.14 9.19 2.31
N ASN A 23 -6.71 9.60 3.49
CA ASN A 23 -7.40 10.55 4.37
C ASN A 23 -6.49 11.72 4.71
N LEU A 24 -7.05 12.83 5.20
CA LEU A 24 -6.25 13.94 5.69
C LEU A 24 -5.30 13.45 6.80
N THR A 25 -4.00 13.60 6.59
CA THR A 25 -2.99 13.12 7.54
C THR A 25 -1.88 14.15 7.73
N ASN A 26 -1.29 14.12 8.91
CA ASN A 26 -0.16 14.96 9.27
C ASN A 26 1.10 14.11 9.26
N LEU A 27 2.21 14.75 8.88
CA LEU A 27 3.55 14.26 9.14
C LEU A 27 3.97 14.75 10.53
N TYR A 28 4.19 13.81 11.44
CA TYR A 28 4.54 14.09 12.83
C TYR A 28 6.06 13.93 13.05
N LYS A 29 6.63 14.70 13.99
CA LYS A 29 8.04 14.57 14.39
C LYS A 29 8.24 13.33 15.27
N SER A 30 7.23 12.94 16.04
CA SER A 30 7.28 11.82 16.97
C SER A 30 6.16 10.81 16.75
N THR A 31 6.21 9.69 17.46
CA THR A 31 5.18 8.65 17.43
C THR A 31 3.91 9.02 18.18
N ASN A 32 3.97 10.01 19.08
CA ASN A 32 2.88 10.38 19.97
C ASN A 32 2.04 11.54 19.42
N GLY A 33 2.25 11.93 18.15
CA GLY A 33 1.81 13.18 17.54
C GLY A 33 0.32 13.54 17.66
N ASP A 34 -0.05 14.03 18.83
CA ASP A 34 -1.38 14.57 19.12
C ASP A 34 -1.31 16.10 19.33
N ASP A 35 -0.13 16.65 19.61
CA ASP A 35 0.10 18.09 19.79
C ASP A 35 0.40 18.82 18.48
N LEU A 36 -0.10 20.06 18.34
CA LEU A 36 0.19 20.92 17.18
C LEU A 36 1.68 21.19 16.99
N SER A 37 2.46 21.22 18.08
CA SER A 37 3.92 21.41 18.05
C SER A 37 4.67 20.23 17.44
N ASP A 38 4.06 19.04 17.44
CA ASP A 38 4.63 17.82 16.88
C ASP A 38 4.36 17.68 15.37
N ILE A 39 3.43 18.46 14.82
CA ILE A 39 3.13 18.43 13.39
C ILE A 39 4.23 19.16 12.60
N ILE A 40 4.84 18.47 11.64
CA ILE A 40 5.73 19.07 10.65
C ILE A 40 4.89 19.78 9.60
N CYS A 41 4.06 19.03 8.88
CA CYS A 41 3.14 19.53 7.87
C CYS A 41 2.01 18.53 7.60
N ILE A 42 0.99 18.98 6.90
CA ILE A 42 -0.05 18.15 6.30
C ILE A 42 0.55 17.50 5.06
N VAL A 43 0.33 16.19 4.92
CA VAL A 43 0.63 15.48 3.67
C VAL A 43 -0.59 15.55 2.78
N GLU A 44 -0.42 16.04 1.55
CA GLU A 44 -1.53 16.21 0.63
C GLU A 44 -2.17 14.86 0.30
N LYS A 45 -3.50 14.81 0.35
CA LYS A 45 -4.26 13.60 -0.02
C LYS A 45 -3.90 13.19 -1.44
N THR A 46 -4.00 11.90 -1.77
CA THR A 46 -3.64 11.27 -3.05
C THR A 46 -2.15 11.16 -3.35
N TYR A 47 -1.29 11.93 -2.69
CA TYR A 47 0.16 11.79 -2.76
C TYR A 47 0.69 10.65 -1.87
N PHE A 48 2.00 10.46 -1.89
CA PHE A 48 2.66 9.28 -1.34
C PHE A 48 3.72 9.63 -0.31
N VAL A 49 3.98 8.67 0.56
CA VAL A 49 5.07 8.70 1.53
C VAL A 49 5.92 7.45 1.36
N GLU A 50 7.24 7.58 1.51
CA GLU A 50 8.14 6.44 1.48
C GLU A 50 8.21 5.80 2.87
N ILE A 51 7.84 4.53 3.02
CA ILE A 51 7.87 3.75 4.24
C ILE A 51 9.31 3.33 4.56
N ILE A 52 9.81 3.78 5.72
CA ILE A 52 11.11 3.37 6.26
C ILE A 52 10.93 2.18 7.21
N SER A 53 9.99 2.29 8.15
CA SER A 53 9.70 1.24 9.13
C SER A 53 8.26 1.32 9.61
N GLU A 54 7.79 0.25 10.24
CA GLU A 54 6.41 0.15 10.69
C GLU A 54 6.35 -0.18 12.18
N THR A 55 5.48 0.54 12.91
CA THR A 55 5.11 0.24 14.31
C THR A 55 3.64 -0.20 14.35
N SER A 56 3.05 -0.47 15.52
CA SER A 56 1.65 -0.90 15.65
C SER A 56 0.66 0.03 14.95
N ASN A 57 0.72 1.34 15.23
CA ASN A 57 -0.28 2.32 14.78
C ASN A 57 0.23 3.38 13.80
N VAL A 58 1.55 3.51 13.67
CA VAL A 58 2.20 4.54 12.86
C VAL A 58 3.22 3.92 11.90
N LEU A 59 3.44 4.59 10.78
CA LEU A 59 4.55 4.34 9.86
C LEU A 59 5.61 5.41 10.08
N LYS A 60 6.88 5.02 10.18
CA LYS A 60 7.99 5.94 10.01
C LYS A 60 8.23 6.09 8.52
N VAL A 61 8.24 7.32 8.03
CA VAL A 61 8.27 7.63 6.60
C VAL A 61 9.30 8.70 6.25
N ASN A 62 9.72 8.69 4.99
CA ASN A 62 10.37 9.79 4.32
C ASN A 62 9.37 10.47 3.37
N TYR A 63 9.14 11.76 3.57
CA TYR A 63 8.28 12.57 2.73
C TYR A 63 9.08 13.75 2.17
N ASN A 64 9.43 13.66 0.89
CA ASN A 64 10.19 14.69 0.16
C ASN A 64 11.48 15.11 0.87
N GLY A 65 12.22 14.15 1.43
CA GLY A 65 13.47 14.37 2.17
C GLY A 65 13.28 14.55 3.68
N ILE A 66 12.05 14.62 4.18
CA ILE A 66 11.75 14.77 5.60
C ILE A 66 11.38 13.44 6.23
N CYS A 67 12.16 13.03 7.22
CA CYS A 67 11.80 11.90 8.08
C CYS A 67 10.73 12.30 9.09
N GLY A 68 9.66 11.51 9.20
CA GLY A 68 8.62 11.71 10.21
C GLY A 68 7.75 10.48 10.38
N TYR A 69 6.58 10.66 10.98
CA TYR A 69 5.61 9.61 11.24
C TYR A 69 4.24 9.96 10.66
N VAL A 70 3.53 8.96 10.14
CA VAL A 70 2.13 9.09 9.68
C VAL A 70 1.28 7.98 10.27
N ARG A 71 -0.02 8.24 10.46
CA ARG A 71 -0.95 7.23 10.99
C ARG A 71 -1.25 6.17 9.94
N LYS A 72 -1.18 4.89 10.31
CA LYS A 72 -1.45 3.76 9.40
C LYS A 72 -2.85 3.80 8.80
N ASN A 73 -3.84 4.27 9.54
CA ASN A 73 -5.24 4.32 9.09
C ASN A 73 -5.50 5.37 8.00
N ASP A 74 -4.59 6.33 7.83
CA ASP A 74 -4.78 7.41 6.86
C ASP A 74 -4.07 7.13 5.52
N VAL A 75 -3.36 6.01 5.43
CA VAL A 75 -2.53 5.65 4.27
C VAL A 75 -2.79 4.21 3.82
N LYS A 76 -2.52 3.93 2.56
CA LYS A 76 -2.67 2.60 1.96
C LYS A 76 -1.40 2.20 1.21
N VAL A 77 -0.78 1.11 1.65
CA VAL A 77 0.47 0.59 1.07
C VAL A 77 0.27 0.19 -0.40
N THR A 78 1.21 0.59 -1.26
CA THR A 78 1.20 0.29 -2.69
C THR A 78 2.09 -0.91 -3.02
N LEU A 79 1.78 -1.60 -4.12
CA LEU A 79 2.61 -2.69 -4.68
C LEU A 79 3.51 -2.21 -5.83
N SER A 80 3.47 -0.93 -6.14
CA SER A 80 4.30 -0.26 -7.13
C SER A 80 4.87 1.04 -6.56
N ASN A 81 6.03 1.45 -7.07
CA ASN A 81 6.64 2.72 -6.71
C ASN A 81 6.00 3.83 -7.56
N PRO A 82 5.52 4.92 -6.94
CA PRO A 82 4.92 6.01 -7.68
C PRO A 82 5.98 6.77 -8.49
N LEU A 83 5.61 7.26 -9.67
CA LEU A 83 6.42 8.15 -10.49
C LEU A 83 6.47 9.55 -9.90
N THR A 84 5.35 9.99 -9.32
CA THR A 84 5.19 11.35 -8.78
C THR A 84 4.77 11.33 -7.30
N PRO A 85 5.65 10.91 -6.38
CA PRO A 85 5.27 10.72 -4.98
C PRO A 85 4.80 11.99 -4.27
N TYR A 86 5.27 13.17 -4.70
CA TYR A 86 5.05 14.44 -4.02
C TYR A 86 4.54 15.53 -4.98
N PRO A 87 3.85 16.57 -4.47
CA PRO A 87 3.51 17.74 -5.27
C PRO A 87 4.77 18.34 -5.87
N SER A 88 4.82 18.47 -7.19
CA SER A 88 5.96 19.04 -7.92
C SER A 88 5.55 20.33 -8.62
N ASN A 89 6.55 21.14 -9.01
CA ASN A 89 6.34 22.43 -9.70
C ASN A 89 5.50 23.45 -8.90
N ILE A 90 5.48 23.30 -7.58
CA ILE A 90 4.84 24.27 -6.69
C ILE A 90 5.77 25.47 -6.52
N LYS A 91 5.39 26.60 -7.11
CA LYS A 91 6.12 27.85 -7.00
C LYS A 91 5.49 28.70 -5.91
N ILE A 92 6.31 29.13 -4.96
CA ILE A 92 5.95 30.14 -3.95
C ILE A 92 6.60 31.45 -4.36
N VAL A 93 5.84 32.55 -4.29
CA VAL A 93 6.37 33.89 -4.53
C VAL A 93 6.19 34.72 -3.28
N VAL A 94 7.29 35.14 -2.68
CA VAL A 94 7.28 35.99 -1.49
C VAL A 94 6.90 37.41 -1.90
N GLY A 95 5.91 37.98 -1.21
CA GLY A 95 5.38 39.33 -1.48
C GLY A 95 6.05 40.43 -0.67
N PHE A 96 6.49 40.10 0.55
CA PHE A 96 7.11 41.03 1.49
C PHE A 96 8.24 40.32 2.23
N ASP A 97 9.23 41.08 2.69
CA ASP A 97 10.31 40.54 3.53
C ASP A 97 9.71 39.82 4.74
N CYS A 98 10.18 38.61 5.00
CA CYS A 98 9.65 37.77 6.06
C CYS A 98 10.74 36.87 6.64
N ASN A 99 10.39 36.15 7.72
CA ASN A 99 11.31 35.26 8.40
C ASN A 99 10.98 33.81 8.06
N LEU A 100 12.01 33.05 7.72
CA LEU A 100 11.98 31.59 7.82
C LEU A 100 12.11 31.21 9.30
N ARG A 101 11.22 30.36 9.80
CA ARG A 101 11.17 30.02 11.22
C ARG A 101 11.31 28.52 11.50
N SER A 102 11.89 28.15 12.63
CA SER A 102 12.03 26.75 13.05
C SER A 102 10.73 26.17 13.63
N SER A 103 9.78 27.02 14.00
CA SER A 103 8.43 26.64 14.42
C SER A 103 7.39 27.62 13.86
N PRO A 104 6.15 27.17 13.59
CA PRO A 104 5.07 28.02 13.09
C PRO A 104 4.38 28.80 14.23
N THR A 105 5.16 29.49 15.06
CA THR A 105 4.68 30.25 16.24
C THR A 105 5.33 31.62 16.27
N THR A 106 4.58 32.69 16.55
CA THR A 106 5.12 34.02 16.19
C THR A 106 4.63 35.26 16.90
N LYS A 107 3.61 35.22 17.77
CA LYS A 107 3.09 36.51 18.26
C LYS A 107 4.15 37.35 19.01
N THR A 108 5.16 36.71 19.62
CA THR A 108 6.24 37.40 20.35
C THR A 108 7.61 36.70 20.29
N ASN A 109 7.71 35.54 19.64
CA ASN A 109 8.93 34.72 19.69
C ASN A 109 9.91 35.10 18.57
N VAL A 110 11.07 35.66 18.94
CA VAL A 110 12.18 35.95 18.01
C VAL A 110 13.21 34.82 17.95
N SER A 111 13.23 33.93 18.93
CA SER A 111 14.25 32.86 19.05
C SER A 111 14.11 31.76 18.00
N ASN A 112 12.96 31.68 17.32
CA ASN A 112 12.72 30.70 16.27
C ASN A 112 12.98 31.24 14.85
N ILE A 113 13.56 32.44 14.70
CA ILE A 113 13.96 32.96 13.38
C ILE A 113 15.24 32.25 12.96
N ILE A 114 15.21 31.60 11.79
CA ILE A 114 16.36 30.92 11.18
C ILE A 114 17.08 31.92 10.26
N SER A 115 16.35 32.49 9.32
CA SER A 115 16.87 33.39 8.29
C SER A 115 15.78 34.33 7.77
N VAL A 116 16.20 35.36 7.03
CA VAL A 116 15.30 36.32 6.37
C VAL A 116 15.12 35.91 4.91
N VAL A 117 13.88 35.97 4.44
CA VAL A 117 13.49 35.72 3.05
C VAL A 117 12.99 37.02 2.45
N ASN A 118 13.68 37.51 1.44
CA ASN A 118 13.40 38.81 0.83
C ASN A 118 12.16 38.75 -0.08
N ALA A 119 11.50 39.89 -0.22
CA ALA A 119 10.42 40.08 -1.19
C ALA A 119 10.89 39.74 -2.61
N GLY A 120 10.01 39.08 -3.37
CA GLY A 120 10.32 38.63 -4.72
C GLY A 120 11.06 37.29 -4.80
N GLU A 121 11.48 36.71 -3.67
CA GLU A 121 12.07 35.37 -3.66
C GLU A 121 11.10 34.32 -4.22
N THR A 122 11.65 33.40 -5.01
CA THR A 122 10.88 32.30 -5.64
C THR A 122 11.57 30.94 -5.56
N ASN A 123 12.81 30.88 -5.10
CA ASN A 123 13.61 29.65 -4.96
C ASN A 123 13.33 28.96 -3.62
N LEU A 124 12.05 28.73 -3.31
CA LEU A 124 11.62 27.95 -2.16
C LEU A 124 11.06 26.62 -2.64
N GLN A 125 11.56 25.52 -2.11
CA GLN A 125 10.94 24.22 -2.34
C GLN A 125 9.79 24.04 -1.34
N PHE A 126 8.58 23.96 -1.85
CA PHE A 126 7.41 23.61 -1.04
C PHE A 126 7.49 22.15 -0.59
N ILE A 127 7.31 21.90 0.71
CA ILE A 127 7.18 20.56 1.27
C ILE A 127 5.73 20.27 1.66
N GLY A 128 5.09 21.22 2.36
CA GLY A 128 3.71 21.07 2.82
C GLY A 128 3.17 22.33 3.49
N ARG A 129 1.91 22.27 3.92
CA ARG A 129 1.27 23.32 4.72
C ARG A 129 0.95 22.83 6.13
N VAL A 130 0.88 23.72 7.10
CA VAL A 130 0.42 23.41 8.46
C VAL A 130 -0.49 24.53 8.97
N PHE A 131 -1.46 24.18 9.81
CA PHE A 131 -2.27 25.15 10.52
C PHE A 131 -1.75 25.28 11.95
N SER A 132 -1.39 26.50 12.36
CA SER A 132 -0.83 26.79 13.69
C SER A 132 -1.20 28.22 14.12
N GLU A 133 -0.47 28.80 15.07
CA GLU A 133 -0.77 30.12 15.62
C GLU A 133 -0.85 31.21 14.54
N GLU A 134 -1.73 32.19 14.75
CA GLU A 134 -1.77 33.40 13.92
C GLU A 134 -0.55 34.27 14.23
N ALA A 135 0.21 34.64 13.19
CA ALA A 135 1.35 35.54 13.33
C ALA A 135 0.96 37.01 13.33
N ILE A 136 -0.14 37.31 12.65
CA ILE A 136 -0.69 38.63 12.42
C ILE A 136 -2.16 38.53 12.75
N ASP A 137 -2.68 39.48 13.52
CA ASP A 137 -4.10 39.49 13.90
C ASP A 137 -4.98 39.46 12.65
N PHE A 138 -5.98 38.56 12.64
CA PHE A 138 -6.86 38.30 11.49
C PHE A 138 -6.13 37.80 10.24
N GLY A 139 -4.92 37.27 10.42
CA GLY A 139 -4.09 36.71 9.36
C GLY A 139 -4.39 35.25 9.05
N GLY A 140 -5.15 34.56 9.89
CA GLY A 140 -5.40 33.13 9.77
C GLY A 140 -4.22 32.27 10.24
N THR A 141 -4.35 30.97 10.11
CA THR A 141 -3.47 30.00 10.79
C THR A 141 -2.49 29.29 9.87
N THR A 142 -2.44 29.63 8.58
CA THR A 142 -1.67 28.82 7.61
C THR A 142 -0.20 29.22 7.57
N TRP A 143 0.64 28.20 7.63
CA TRP A 143 2.08 28.25 7.43
C TRP A 143 2.49 27.29 6.33
N TYR A 144 3.55 27.63 5.61
CA TYR A 144 4.17 26.76 4.62
C TYR A 144 5.49 26.24 5.15
N TYR A 145 5.66 24.92 5.17
CA TYR A 145 6.93 24.28 5.44
C TYR A 145 7.70 24.15 4.13
N VAL A 146 8.88 24.74 4.10
CA VAL A 146 9.69 24.90 2.89
C VAL A 146 11.15 24.56 3.17
N ASN A 147 11.87 24.22 2.10
CA ASN A 147 13.32 24.29 2.07
C ASN A 147 13.73 25.59 1.37
N TYR A 148 14.47 26.44 2.07
CA TYR A 148 15.06 27.66 1.53
C TYR A 148 16.58 27.59 1.71
N ASN A 149 17.33 27.54 0.60
CA ASN A 149 18.79 27.46 0.60
C ASN A 149 19.40 26.33 1.48
N GLY A 150 18.70 25.20 1.61
CA GLY A 150 19.13 24.07 2.44
C GLY A 150 18.59 24.11 3.87
N GLU A 151 17.94 25.19 4.27
CA GLU A 151 17.30 25.32 5.57
C GLU A 151 15.81 24.99 5.48
N TYR A 152 15.37 24.04 6.32
CA TYR A 152 13.96 23.70 6.43
C TYR A 152 13.28 24.52 7.52
N GLY A 153 12.17 25.18 7.17
CA GLY A 153 11.45 26.02 8.11
C GLY A 153 10.07 26.45 7.62
N TYR A 154 9.44 27.31 8.40
CA TYR A 154 8.08 27.77 8.24
C TYR A 154 8.03 29.24 7.80
N ILE A 155 7.19 29.52 6.80
CA ILE A 155 6.85 30.88 6.36
C ILE A 155 5.35 31.08 6.49
N TYR A 156 4.96 32.21 7.08
CA TYR A 156 3.55 32.53 7.29
C TYR A 156 2.86 32.95 5.99
N ASN A 157 1.62 32.51 5.76
CA ASN A 157 0.93 32.70 4.48
C ASN A 157 0.83 34.17 4.06
N LYS A 158 0.75 35.12 5.01
CA LYS A 158 0.47 36.53 4.69
C LYS A 158 1.63 37.25 4.03
N TYR A 159 2.84 36.70 4.14
CA TYR A 159 3.99 37.21 3.41
C TYR A 159 4.11 36.61 2.00
N ILE A 160 3.26 35.64 1.65
CA ILE A 160 3.25 35.01 0.32
C ILE A 160 2.28 35.75 -0.60
N ARG A 161 2.78 36.20 -1.75
CA ARG A 161 1.98 36.84 -2.79
C ARG A 161 1.15 35.82 -3.58
N SER A 162 1.75 34.69 -3.92
CA SER A 162 1.09 33.64 -4.69
C SER A 162 1.76 32.29 -4.48
N ILE A 163 0.97 31.23 -4.55
CA ILE A 163 1.43 29.84 -4.57
C ILE A 163 0.74 29.10 -5.74
N THR A 164 1.47 28.26 -6.46
CA THR A 164 0.86 27.37 -7.46
C THR A 164 -0.20 26.48 -6.79
N PRO A 165 -1.41 26.34 -7.35
CA PRO A 165 -2.40 25.40 -6.84
C PRO A 165 -1.86 23.97 -6.82
N ILE A 166 -2.14 23.25 -5.74
CA ILE A 166 -1.82 21.83 -5.63
C ILE A 166 -3.00 21.03 -6.18
N TYR A 167 -2.76 20.26 -7.24
CA TYR A 167 -3.74 19.37 -7.82
C TYR A 167 -3.62 17.96 -7.23
N GLU A 168 -4.72 17.22 -7.26
CA GLU A 168 -4.73 15.81 -6.87
C GLU A 168 -3.83 14.99 -7.79
N ASN A 169 -3.16 14.00 -7.20
CA ASN A 169 -2.41 13.01 -7.92
C ASN A 169 -3.37 11.92 -8.44
N THR A 170 -3.44 11.77 -9.76
CA THR A 170 -4.28 10.79 -10.46
C THR A 170 -3.52 9.55 -10.91
N GLU A 171 -2.32 9.32 -10.37
CA GLU A 171 -1.50 8.15 -10.69
C GLU A 171 -2.19 6.86 -10.20
N GLU A 172 -2.40 5.94 -11.14
CA GLU A 172 -2.97 4.63 -10.86
C GLU A 172 -1.92 3.70 -10.29
N VAL A 173 -2.21 3.16 -9.10
CA VAL A 173 -1.31 2.25 -8.37
C VAL A 173 -2.08 1.06 -7.84
N SER A 174 -1.44 -0.10 -7.82
CA SER A 174 -1.95 -1.29 -7.15
C SER A 174 -1.71 -1.21 -5.64
N TYR A 175 -2.66 -1.68 -4.83
CA TYR A 175 -2.52 -1.71 -3.36
C TYR A 175 -2.21 -3.10 -2.85
N ALA A 176 -1.48 -3.15 -1.74
CA ALA A 176 -1.41 -4.36 -0.94
C ALA A 176 -2.81 -4.69 -0.42
N SER A 177 -3.26 -5.92 -0.62
CA SER A 177 -4.51 -6.40 -0.03
C SER A 177 -4.20 -6.89 1.38
N ASN A 178 -4.94 -6.40 2.38
CA ASN A 178 -4.91 -6.97 3.73
C ASN A 178 -5.65 -8.33 3.72
N THR A 179 -5.11 -9.33 3.04
CA THR A 179 -5.53 -10.70 3.29
C THR A 179 -4.77 -11.16 4.52
N ASN A 180 -5.45 -11.25 5.66
CA ASN A 180 -5.10 -12.24 6.67
C ASN A 180 -5.14 -13.59 5.95
N THR A 181 -4.01 -14.03 5.42
CA THR A 181 -3.86 -15.37 4.88
C THR A 181 -3.87 -16.31 6.08
N ASN A 182 -5.07 -16.65 6.55
CA ASN A 182 -5.30 -18.05 6.86
C ASN A 182 -4.78 -18.81 5.64
N ILE A 183 -3.74 -19.61 5.82
CA ILE A 183 -3.21 -20.48 4.79
C ILE A 183 -4.35 -21.43 4.43
N LYS A 184 -5.23 -21.03 3.51
CA LYS A 184 -6.00 -21.98 2.74
C LYS A 184 -4.97 -22.60 1.81
N ASN A 185 -4.57 -23.82 2.15
CA ASN A 185 -3.72 -24.65 1.31
C ASN A 185 -4.11 -24.44 -0.16
N PRO A 186 -3.15 -24.29 -1.09
CA PRO A 186 -3.42 -24.07 -2.51
C PRO A 186 -4.19 -25.23 -3.20
N MET A 187 -4.52 -26.27 -2.45
CA MET A 187 -5.28 -27.45 -2.85
C MET A 187 -6.79 -27.35 -2.56
N THR A 188 -7.35 -26.16 -2.33
CA THR A 188 -8.81 -25.99 -2.17
C THR A 188 -9.51 -25.48 -3.43
N HIS A 189 -8.99 -25.78 -4.63
CA HIS A 189 -9.82 -25.72 -5.84
C HIS A 189 -10.66 -27.00 -5.92
N THR A 190 -11.82 -26.96 -5.26
CA THR A 190 -12.85 -28.00 -5.32
C THR A 190 -13.17 -28.49 -6.75
N PRO A 191 -13.17 -27.66 -7.83
CA PRO A 191 -13.46 -28.19 -9.18
C PRO A 191 -12.35 -29.10 -9.73
N SER A 192 -11.08 -28.85 -9.44
CA SER A 192 -9.96 -29.68 -9.94
C SER A 192 -9.86 -31.03 -9.24
N LEU A 193 -10.18 -31.11 -7.94
CA LEU A 193 -10.28 -32.40 -7.22
C LEU A 193 -11.43 -33.27 -7.77
N ILE A 194 -12.57 -32.65 -8.08
CA ILE A 194 -13.71 -33.34 -8.70
C ILE A 194 -13.31 -33.92 -10.07
N LEU A 195 -12.56 -33.17 -10.89
CA LEU A 195 -12.06 -33.64 -12.18
C LEU A 195 -11.13 -34.86 -12.06
N VAL A 196 -10.18 -34.83 -11.11
CA VAL A 196 -9.26 -35.96 -10.88
C VAL A 196 -10.01 -37.20 -10.41
N ILE A 197 -10.99 -37.03 -9.51
CA ILE A 197 -11.83 -38.15 -9.05
C ILE A 197 -12.60 -38.75 -10.23
N ILE A 198 -13.28 -37.93 -11.05
CA ILE A 198 -14.03 -38.39 -12.23
C ILE A 198 -13.13 -39.12 -13.22
N MET A 199 -11.91 -38.63 -13.47
CA MET A 199 -10.97 -39.26 -14.40
C MET A 199 -10.37 -40.58 -13.87
N SER A 200 -10.40 -40.82 -12.55
CA SER A 200 -9.90 -42.05 -11.92
C SER A 200 -10.93 -43.18 -11.86
N VAL A 201 -12.23 -42.87 -11.93
CA VAL A 201 -13.35 -43.85 -11.89
C VAL A 201 -13.28 -44.91 -13.01
N PRO A 202 -12.98 -44.58 -14.28
CA PRO A 202 -12.86 -45.58 -15.35
C PRO A 202 -11.75 -46.59 -15.06
N LEU A 203 -10.64 -46.14 -14.47
CA LEU A 203 -9.49 -46.98 -14.16
C LEU A 203 -9.83 -48.01 -13.07
N PHE A 204 -10.55 -47.56 -12.04
CA PHE A 204 -11.05 -48.44 -10.98
C PHE A 204 -12.10 -49.44 -11.48
N ALA A 205 -12.99 -49.03 -12.39
CA ALA A 205 -13.97 -49.93 -13.00
C ALA A 205 -13.29 -51.04 -13.84
N ILE A 206 -12.24 -50.69 -14.59
CA ILE A 206 -11.45 -51.67 -15.36
C ILE A 206 -10.74 -52.65 -14.41
N LEU A 207 -10.11 -52.15 -13.35
CA LEU A 207 -9.48 -52.99 -12.33
C LEU A 207 -10.50 -53.94 -11.68
N PHE A 208 -11.69 -53.44 -11.34
CA PHE A 208 -12.77 -54.24 -10.77
C PHE A 208 -13.22 -55.35 -11.72
N ILE A 209 -13.42 -55.05 -13.01
CA ILE A 209 -13.81 -56.05 -14.02
C ILE A 209 -12.71 -57.12 -14.21
N LEU A 210 -11.44 -56.73 -14.14
CA LEU A 210 -10.32 -57.66 -14.28
C LEU A 210 -10.10 -58.54 -13.04
N TYR A 211 -10.37 -58.02 -11.84
CA TYR A 211 -10.09 -58.72 -10.59
C TYR A 211 -11.28 -59.49 -10.00
N LEU A 212 -12.50 -59.34 -10.54
CA LEU A 212 -13.61 -60.17 -10.09
C LEU A 212 -13.45 -61.60 -10.64
N PRO A 213 -13.48 -62.64 -9.77
CA PRO A 213 -13.35 -64.01 -10.21
C PRO A 213 -14.51 -64.35 -11.16
N ARG A 214 -14.15 -64.62 -12.41
CA ARG A 214 -15.07 -64.97 -13.49
C ARG A 214 -15.79 -66.28 -13.14
N LYS A 215 -16.99 -66.19 -12.55
CA LYS A 215 -17.80 -67.39 -12.26
C LYS A 215 -18.23 -68.02 -13.59
N PHE A 216 -17.62 -69.15 -13.94
CA PHE A 216 -18.00 -69.97 -15.09
C PHE A 216 -19.42 -70.52 -14.89
N HIS A 217 -20.36 -70.14 -15.76
CA HIS A 217 -21.69 -70.76 -15.84
C HIS A 217 -21.59 -72.16 -16.47
N LYS A 218 -21.96 -73.21 -15.73
CA LYS A 218 -22.16 -74.57 -16.26
C LYS A 218 -23.35 -74.60 -17.22
N LYS A 219 -23.16 -75.07 -18.46
CA LYS A 219 -24.25 -75.34 -19.43
C LYS A 219 -25.13 -76.51 -18.94
N GLN A 220 -26.43 -76.27 -18.79
CA GLN A 220 -27.44 -77.33 -18.63
C GLN A 220 -27.67 -78.05 -19.98
N LYS A 221 -27.61 -79.38 -19.95
CA LYS A 221 -27.88 -80.29 -21.08
C LYS A 221 -29.41 -80.45 -21.21
N ARG A 222 -30.01 -80.00 -22.32
CA ARG A 222 -31.42 -80.30 -22.66
C ARG A 222 -31.49 -81.67 -23.34
N ILE A 223 -32.23 -82.60 -22.74
CA ILE A 223 -32.61 -83.90 -23.32
C ILE A 223 -33.78 -83.64 -24.30
N LYS A 224 -33.65 -84.13 -25.54
CA LYS A 224 -34.72 -84.14 -26.56
C LYS A 224 -35.66 -85.33 -26.29
N SER A 225 -36.95 -85.08 -26.13
CA SER A 225 -38.00 -86.11 -26.27
C SER A 225 -38.48 -86.16 -27.73
N GLN A 226 -38.35 -87.35 -28.31
CA GLN A 226 -38.79 -87.69 -29.67
C GLN A 226 -40.32 -87.89 -29.66
N LYS A 227 -41.02 -87.27 -30.63
CA LYS A 227 -42.41 -87.59 -30.98
C LYS A 227 -42.47 -89.02 -31.53
N ILE A 228 -43.38 -89.83 -31.01
CA ILE A 228 -43.95 -90.97 -31.74
C ILE A 228 -45.44 -90.67 -31.88
N ILE A 229 -45.85 -90.54 -33.14
CA ILE A 229 -47.22 -90.56 -33.61
C ILE A 229 -47.56 -92.03 -33.76
N ASP A 230 -48.71 -92.47 -33.25
CA ASP A 230 -49.44 -93.57 -33.89
C ASP A 230 -50.94 -93.37 -33.71
N LYS A 231 -51.64 -93.84 -34.74
CA LYS A 231 -53.03 -93.63 -35.11
C LYS A 231 -53.78 -94.96 -34.87
N TYR A 232 -55.00 -94.83 -34.35
CA TYR A 232 -55.99 -95.88 -34.03
C TYR A 232 -55.84 -96.60 -32.69
#